data_AF-A0A7M3ZAG9-F1
#
_entry.id   AF-A0A7M3ZAG9-F1
#
_cell.length_a   1.000
_cell.length_b   1.000
_cell.length_c   1.000
_cell.angle_alpha   90.00
_cell.angle_beta   90.00
_cell.angle_gamma   90.00
#
_symmetry.space_group_name_H-M   'P 1'
#
loop_
_entity.id
_entity.type
_entity.pdbx_description
1 polymer ?
#
loop_
_entity_poly.entity_id
_entity_poly.type
_entity_poly.pdbx_seq_one_letter_code
_entity_poly.pdbx_strand_id
1 'polypeptide(L)'
;LNQVHLPDSVGVMLTDALCLYPNEAEHLSERVFREKLTDVVITGCDGSPIPGELKRSLTSVGCNFSGLNRLSTALHSDYASQSMADFADCLDLSRASRPWSEQAQCRAQLEVMEQNSEVAKFLSSKSGVQPWGLRLVGNEIWLHSGASLEDQVKISFYE
;
A
#
# COMPACT_ATOMS: atom_id res chain seq x y z
N LEU A 1 -12.25 -1.93 -0.37
CA LEU A 1 -11.93 -0.48 -0.40
C LEU A 1 -13.19 0.32 -0.67
N ASN A 2 -13.73 0.98 0.34
CA ASN A 2 -14.82 1.95 0.15
C ASN A 2 -14.26 3.18 -0.56
N GLN A 3 -14.70 3.43 -1.80
CA GLN A 3 -14.19 4.52 -2.65
C GLN A 3 -14.56 5.94 -2.14
N VAL A 4 -15.37 6.03 -1.08
CA VAL A 4 -15.99 7.28 -0.58
C VAL A 4 -14.98 8.27 0.03
N HIS A 5 -13.75 7.83 0.34
CA HIS A 5 -12.74 8.68 1.00
C HIS A 5 -11.45 8.91 0.19
N LEU A 6 -11.43 8.54 -1.09
CA LEU A 6 -10.26 8.79 -1.93
C LEU A 6 -10.29 10.20 -2.54
N PRO A 7 -9.15 10.92 -2.59
CA PRO A 7 -9.07 12.20 -3.29
C PRO A 7 -9.45 12.07 -4.77
N ASP A 8 -10.03 13.12 -5.37
CA ASP A 8 -10.45 13.13 -6.78
C ASP A 8 -9.32 12.82 -7.79
N SER A 9 -8.06 12.96 -7.37
CA SER A 9 -6.87 12.63 -8.15
C SER A 9 -6.51 11.14 -8.15
N VAL A 10 -7.24 10.31 -7.40
CA VAL A 10 -6.96 8.88 -7.22
C VAL A 10 -8.08 8.05 -7.86
N GLY A 11 -7.74 7.34 -8.95
CA GLY A 11 -8.62 6.37 -9.58
C GLY A 11 -8.47 4.97 -8.98
N VAL A 12 -9.57 4.24 -8.86
CA VAL A 12 -9.55 2.81 -8.49
C VAL A 12 -9.89 1.96 -9.71
N MET A 13 -9.16 0.86 -9.90
CA MET A 13 -9.45 -0.19 -10.86
C MET A 13 -9.46 -1.52 -10.13
N LEU A 14 -10.54 -2.28 -10.26
CA LEU A 14 -10.63 -3.64 -9.73
C LEU A 14 -10.16 -4.61 -10.81
N THR A 15 -9.32 -5.55 -10.42
CA THR A 15 -8.74 -6.59 -11.28
C THR A 15 -8.63 -7.86 -10.47
N ASP A 16 -8.87 -9.01 -11.08
CA ASP A 16 -8.71 -10.30 -10.43
C ASP A 16 -7.23 -10.71 -10.35
N ALA A 17 -6.50 -10.65 -11.48
CA ALA A 17 -5.09 -11.00 -11.53
C ALA A 17 -4.41 -10.47 -12.81
N LEU A 18 -3.77 -9.30 -12.71
CA LEU A 18 -3.01 -8.66 -13.81
C LEU A 18 -1.92 -9.55 -14.43
N CYS A 19 -1.40 -10.54 -13.68
CA CYS A 19 -0.39 -11.47 -14.16
C CYS A 19 -0.95 -12.68 -14.93
N LEU A 20 -2.24 -12.98 -14.77
CA LEU A 20 -2.90 -14.13 -15.38
C LEU A 20 -3.84 -13.74 -16.53
N TYR A 21 -4.39 -12.53 -16.49
CA TYR A 21 -5.41 -12.06 -17.41
C TYR A 21 -4.89 -10.91 -18.30
N PRO A 22 -4.47 -11.20 -19.55
CA PRO A 22 -3.91 -10.20 -20.46
C PRO A 22 -4.88 -9.05 -20.77
N ASN A 23 -6.19 -9.33 -20.82
CA ASN A 23 -7.24 -8.34 -21.01
C ASN A 23 -7.29 -7.30 -19.88
N GLU A 24 -7.04 -7.70 -18.63
CA GLU A 24 -6.97 -6.75 -17.50
C GLU A 24 -5.73 -5.87 -17.60
N ALA A 25 -4.59 -6.44 -18.00
CA ALA A 25 -3.35 -5.69 -18.22
C ALA A 25 -3.45 -4.70 -19.39
N GLU A 26 -4.11 -5.10 -20.48
CA GLU A 26 -4.39 -4.22 -21.63
C GLU A 26 -5.31 -3.07 -21.23
N HIS A 27 -6.39 -3.37 -20.49
CA HIS A 27 -7.32 -2.36 -19.99
C HIS A 27 -6.64 -1.36 -19.04
N LEU A 28 -5.74 -1.82 -18.16
CA LEU A 28 -4.93 -0.94 -17.32
C LEU A 28 -4.05 -0.02 -18.17
N SER A 29 -3.39 -0.57 -19.20
CA SER A 29 -2.53 0.21 -20.11
C SER A 29 -3.33 1.27 -20.87
N GLU A 30 -4.54 0.93 -21.33
CA GLU A 30 -5.44 1.86 -22.01
C GLU A 30 -5.87 3.01 -21.09
N ARG A 31 -6.27 2.71 -19.84
CA ARG A 31 -6.62 3.75 -18.85
C ARG A 31 -5.45 4.66 -18.55
N VAL A 32 -4.27 4.11 -18.31
CA VAL A 32 -3.05 4.91 -18.04
C VAL A 32 -2.78 5.87 -19.18
N PHE A 33 -2.90 5.41 -20.42
CA PHE A 33 -2.71 6.24 -21.61
C PHE A 33 -3.78 7.32 -21.77
N ARG A 34 -5.08 6.97 -21.64
CA ARG A 34 -6.19 7.92 -21.83
C ARG A 34 -6.32 8.94 -20.70
N GLU A 35 -6.19 8.49 -19.47
CA GLU A 35 -6.36 9.31 -18.26
C GLU A 35 -5.05 10.02 -17.87
N LYS A 36 -3.94 9.74 -18.57
CA LYS A 36 -2.59 10.29 -18.30
C LYS A 36 -2.14 10.06 -16.86
N LEU A 37 -2.36 8.85 -16.37
CA LEU A 37 -1.99 8.47 -15.01
C LEU A 37 -0.46 8.50 -14.86
N THR A 38 0.02 9.18 -13.83
CA THR A 38 1.46 9.29 -13.53
C THR A 38 1.97 8.11 -12.70
N ASP A 39 1.10 7.55 -11.86
CA ASP A 39 1.47 6.54 -10.87
C ASP A 39 0.36 5.48 -10.76
N VAL A 40 0.76 4.21 -10.75
CA VAL A 40 -0.12 3.05 -10.53
C VAL A 40 0.38 2.26 -9.31
N VAL A 41 -0.47 2.13 -8.31
CA VAL A 41 -0.18 1.32 -7.12
C VAL A 41 -0.99 0.02 -7.18
N ILE A 42 -0.29 -1.12 -7.25
CA ILE A 42 -0.90 -2.45 -7.31
C ILE A 42 -0.99 -3.01 -5.90
N THR A 43 -2.22 -3.21 -5.42
CA THR A 43 -2.45 -3.56 -4.02
C THR A 43 -2.16 -5.02 -3.69
N GLY A 44 -2.27 -5.95 -4.66
CA GLY A 44 -2.11 -7.38 -4.42
C GLY A 44 -0.65 -7.84 -4.25
N CYS A 45 0.18 -7.62 -5.26
CA CYS A 45 1.57 -8.12 -5.29
C CYS A 45 2.60 -7.01 -5.07
N ASP A 46 3.88 -7.37 -4.97
CA ASP A 46 5.04 -6.46 -4.99
C ASP A 46 5.35 -5.88 -6.38
N GLY A 47 4.57 -6.26 -7.39
CA GLY A 47 4.76 -5.89 -8.79
C GLY A 47 5.81 -6.71 -9.54
N SER A 48 6.50 -7.64 -8.87
CA SER A 48 7.41 -8.59 -9.53
C SER A 48 6.69 -9.49 -10.54
N PRO A 49 5.49 -10.06 -10.29
CA PRO A 49 4.85 -11.00 -11.21
C PRO A 49 4.09 -10.33 -12.37
N ILE A 50 4.13 -9.00 -12.48
CA ILE A 50 3.47 -8.28 -13.57
C ILE A 50 4.13 -8.66 -14.91
N PRO A 51 3.35 -8.90 -15.99
CA PRO A 51 3.88 -9.24 -17.30
C PRO A 51 4.85 -8.16 -17.82
N GLY A 52 5.95 -8.59 -18.45
CA GLY A 52 6.97 -7.69 -18.97
C GLY A 52 6.44 -6.73 -20.05
N GLU A 53 5.41 -7.11 -20.78
CA GLU A 53 4.71 -6.24 -21.73
C GLU A 53 4.01 -5.08 -21.03
N LEU A 54 3.24 -5.35 -19.97
CA LEU A 54 2.60 -4.32 -19.17
C LEU A 54 3.61 -3.35 -18.56
N LYS A 55 4.72 -3.86 -18.01
CA LYS A 55 5.81 -3.00 -17.49
C LYS A 55 6.33 -2.04 -18.56
N ARG A 56 6.61 -2.56 -19.76
CA ARG A 56 7.08 -1.73 -20.90
C ARG A 56 6.05 -0.70 -21.32
N SER A 57 4.77 -1.07 -21.39
CA SER A 57 3.68 -0.15 -21.73
C SER A 57 3.60 1.01 -20.75
N LEU A 58 3.59 0.74 -19.44
CA LEU A 58 3.53 1.76 -18.40
C LEU A 58 4.76 2.69 -18.43
N THR A 59 5.96 2.12 -18.50
CA THR A 59 7.19 2.92 -18.57
C THR A 59 7.28 3.76 -19.84
N SER A 60 6.75 3.28 -20.97
CA SER A 60 6.78 4.01 -22.25
C SER A 60 5.98 5.31 -22.24
N VAL A 61 4.94 5.39 -21.41
CA VAL A 61 4.09 6.58 -21.22
C VAL A 61 4.53 7.42 -20.03
N GLY A 62 5.69 7.10 -19.43
CA GLY A 62 6.20 7.77 -18.23
C GLY A 62 5.38 7.49 -16.98
N CYS A 63 4.56 6.44 -16.98
CA CYS A 63 3.80 6.02 -15.82
C CYS A 63 4.68 5.12 -14.95
N ASN A 64 4.80 5.52 -13.69
CA ASN A 64 5.46 4.71 -12.70
C ASN A 64 4.50 3.69 -12.10
N PHE A 65 5.02 2.55 -11.67
CA PHE A 65 4.21 1.57 -10.95
C PHE A 65 4.95 1.00 -9.74
N SER A 66 4.19 0.67 -8.71
CA SER A 66 4.69 0.02 -7.49
C SER A 66 3.68 -1.03 -7.02
N GLY A 67 4.16 -1.99 -6.23
CA GLY A 67 3.31 -2.98 -5.58
C GLY A 67 3.31 -2.82 -4.06
N LEU A 68 2.19 -3.12 -3.40
CA LEU A 68 2.07 -3.10 -1.94
C LEU A 68 2.59 -4.38 -1.26
N ASN A 69 2.80 -5.46 -2.02
CA ASN A 69 3.23 -6.75 -1.48
C ASN A 69 2.33 -7.32 -0.36
N ARG A 70 1.01 -7.12 -0.46
CA ARG A 70 0.04 -7.57 0.56
C ARG A 70 -0.12 -9.09 0.63
N LEU A 71 0.42 -9.85 -0.32
CA LEU A 71 0.39 -11.33 -0.29
C LEU A 71 1.29 -11.93 0.79
N SER A 72 2.42 -11.29 1.11
CA SER A 72 3.38 -11.82 2.08
C SER A 72 3.35 -11.09 3.42
N THR A 73 2.48 -10.09 3.58
CA THR A 73 2.45 -9.26 4.78
C THR A 73 1.03 -9.01 5.25
N ALA A 74 0.75 -9.38 6.48
CA ALA A 74 -0.48 -9.01 7.16
C ALA A 74 -0.32 -7.62 7.78
N LEU A 75 -1.23 -6.70 7.49
CA LEU A 75 -1.22 -5.34 8.04
C LEU A 75 -1.91 -5.23 9.40
N HIS A 76 -2.88 -6.10 9.68
CA HIS A 76 -3.66 -6.13 10.92
C HIS A 76 -4.00 -7.59 11.30
N SER A 77 -4.60 -7.79 12.47
CA SER A 77 -5.06 -9.11 12.93
C SER A 77 -6.17 -9.69 12.04
N ASP A 78 -6.24 -11.03 11.91
CA ASP A 78 -7.35 -11.74 11.24
C ASP A 78 -8.73 -11.41 11.86
N TYR A 79 -8.73 -11.03 13.13
CA TYR A 79 -9.92 -10.69 13.91
C TYR A 79 -10.06 -9.18 14.17
N ALA A 80 -9.36 -8.35 13.40
CA ALA A 80 -9.48 -6.89 13.49
C ALA A 80 -10.92 -6.45 13.18
N SER A 81 -11.39 -5.38 13.83
CA SER A 81 -12.63 -4.72 13.45
C SER A 81 -12.51 -4.16 12.03
N GLN A 82 -13.64 -3.97 11.35
CA GLN A 82 -13.64 -3.35 10.01
C GLN A 82 -12.99 -1.95 10.03
N SER A 83 -13.24 -1.16 11.08
CA SER A 83 -12.62 0.17 11.23
C SER A 83 -11.09 0.10 11.31
N MET A 84 -10.56 -0.91 12.01
CA MET A 84 -9.12 -1.10 12.18
C MET A 84 -8.47 -1.65 10.92
N ALA A 85 -9.15 -2.55 10.21
CA ALA A 85 -8.72 -3.03 8.89
C ALA A 85 -8.67 -1.89 7.86
N ASP A 86 -9.73 -1.07 7.79
CA ASP A 86 -9.79 0.08 6.89
C ASP A 86 -8.72 1.13 7.24
N PHE A 87 -8.45 1.34 8.53
CA PHE A 87 -7.39 2.24 8.98
C PHE A 87 -5.99 1.75 8.58
N ALA A 88 -5.69 0.46 8.79
CA ALA A 88 -4.43 -0.14 8.38
C ALA A 88 -4.23 -0.06 6.85
N ASP A 89 -5.30 -0.28 6.08
CA ASP A 89 -5.29 -0.15 4.63
C ASP A 89 -5.04 1.30 4.17
N CYS A 90 -5.72 2.28 4.77
CA CYS A 90 -5.49 3.69 4.50
C CYS A 90 -4.04 4.11 4.80
N LEU A 91 -3.46 3.58 5.87
CA LEU A 91 -2.11 3.89 6.30
C LEU A 91 -1.04 3.32 5.35
N ASP A 92 -1.23 2.10 4.83
CA ASP A 92 -0.31 1.55 3.84
C ASP A 92 -0.50 2.20 2.46
N LEU A 93 -1.73 2.54 2.08
CA LEU A 93 -2.02 3.26 0.84
C LEU A 93 -1.44 4.68 0.84
N SER A 94 -1.53 5.41 1.97
CA SER A 94 -1.00 6.79 2.05
C SER A 94 0.51 6.80 1.84
N ARG A 95 1.23 5.84 2.43
CA ARG A 95 2.65 5.56 2.17
C ARG A 95 2.88 5.27 0.69
N ALA A 96 2.18 4.29 0.14
CA ALA A 96 2.44 3.83 -1.21
C ALA A 96 2.07 4.83 -2.31
N SER A 97 1.17 5.77 -2.02
CA SER A 97 0.83 6.89 -2.89
C SER A 97 1.96 7.93 -3.03
N ARG A 98 3.04 7.81 -2.25
CA ARG A 98 4.24 8.67 -2.28
C ARG A 98 5.52 7.84 -2.42
N PRO A 99 5.65 6.95 -3.43
CA PRO A 99 6.71 5.94 -3.46
C PRO A 99 8.13 6.52 -3.59
N TRP A 100 8.25 7.80 -3.97
CA TRP A 100 9.52 8.46 -4.33
C TRP A 100 10.21 9.23 -3.20
N SER A 101 9.55 9.43 -2.06
CA SER A 101 10.11 10.23 -0.95
C SER A 101 9.69 9.67 0.39
N GLU A 102 10.62 9.07 1.12
CA GLU A 102 10.39 8.56 2.48
C GLU A 102 9.80 9.64 3.40
N GLN A 103 10.29 10.88 3.30
CA GLN A 103 9.73 12.00 4.05
C GLN A 103 8.26 12.31 3.68
N ALA A 104 7.90 12.20 2.39
CA ALA A 104 6.52 12.37 1.96
C ALA A 104 5.63 11.19 2.40
N GLN A 105 6.16 9.97 2.41
CA GLN A 105 5.49 8.78 2.95
C GLN A 105 5.19 8.96 4.44
N CYS A 106 6.20 9.34 5.24
CA CYS A 106 6.04 9.56 6.67
C CYS A 106 4.97 10.61 6.96
N ARG A 107 5.04 11.78 6.30
CA ARG A 107 4.04 12.84 6.49
C ARG A 107 2.63 12.35 6.17
N ALA A 108 2.44 11.67 5.04
CA ALA A 108 1.14 11.13 4.65
C ALA A 108 0.61 10.09 5.64
N GLN A 109 1.49 9.28 6.23
CA GLN A 109 1.10 8.32 7.27
C GLN A 109 0.73 9.01 8.59
N LEU A 110 1.49 10.03 9.00
CA LEU A 110 1.20 10.79 10.23
C LEU A 110 -0.13 11.52 10.14
N GLU A 111 -0.45 12.13 9.00
CA GLU A 111 -1.76 12.76 8.77
C GLU A 111 -2.92 11.76 8.96
N VAL A 112 -2.76 10.53 8.48
CA VAL A 112 -3.76 9.45 8.65
C VAL A 112 -3.83 9.00 10.12
N MET A 113 -2.69 8.89 10.80
CA MET A 113 -2.62 8.51 12.22
C MET A 113 -3.28 9.56 13.14
N GLU A 114 -3.07 10.85 12.87
CA GLU A 114 -3.66 11.96 13.63
C GLU A 114 -5.19 12.04 13.49
N GLN A 115 -5.71 11.65 12.33
CA GLN A 115 -7.15 11.64 12.06
C GLN A 115 -7.89 10.48 12.73
N ASN A 116 -7.17 9.48 13.24
CA ASN A 116 -7.77 8.31 13.89
C ASN A 116 -7.68 8.41 15.42
N SER A 117 -8.81 8.16 16.08
CA SER A 117 -8.94 8.18 17.55
C SER A 117 -8.76 6.80 18.21
N GLU A 118 -8.61 5.73 17.42
CA GLU A 118 -8.43 4.38 17.92
C GLU A 118 -6.98 4.14 18.41
N VAL A 119 -6.85 3.49 19.57
CA VAL A 119 -5.55 3.13 20.15
C VAL A 119 -4.99 1.93 19.39
N ALA A 120 -4.33 2.20 18.26
CA ALA A 120 -3.54 1.23 17.52
C ALA A 120 -2.16 1.03 18.18
N LYS A 121 -1.65 -0.20 18.13
CA LYS A 121 -0.27 -0.51 18.49
C LYS A 121 0.52 -0.74 17.23
N PHE A 122 1.51 0.10 16.97
CA PHE A 122 2.31 0.01 15.76
C PHE A 122 3.52 -0.90 15.94
N LEU A 123 3.66 -1.86 15.03
CA LEU A 123 4.75 -2.82 14.97
C LEU A 123 5.52 -2.62 13.66
N SER A 124 6.84 -2.78 13.68
CA SER A 124 7.69 -2.68 12.48
C SER A 124 8.93 -3.56 12.63
N SER A 125 9.71 -3.70 11.57
CA SER A 125 11.11 -4.13 11.63
C SER A 125 12.02 -3.00 11.14
N LYS A 126 13.27 -2.99 11.59
CA LYS A 126 14.30 -2.08 11.05
C LYS A 126 14.62 -2.39 9.59
N SER A 127 14.37 -3.61 9.14
CA SER A 127 14.51 -4.03 7.74
C SER A 127 13.29 -3.66 6.88
N GLY A 128 12.18 -3.25 7.49
CA GLY A 128 10.89 -3.07 6.81
C GLY A 128 10.20 -4.38 6.40
N VAL A 129 10.84 -5.53 6.66
CA VAL A 129 10.33 -6.87 6.34
C VAL A 129 9.62 -7.45 7.56
N GLN A 130 8.43 -8.00 7.36
CA GLN A 130 7.69 -8.70 8.41
C GLN A 130 8.34 -10.06 8.70
N PRO A 131 8.66 -10.38 9.97
CA PRO A 131 9.17 -11.69 10.34
C PRO A 131 8.21 -12.80 9.95
N TRP A 132 8.74 -13.91 9.43
CA TRP A 132 7.93 -15.05 9.04
C TRP A 132 7.18 -15.63 10.26
N GLY A 133 5.89 -15.91 10.09
CA GLY A 133 5.05 -16.46 11.15
C GLY A 133 4.58 -15.44 12.21
N LEU A 134 4.89 -14.14 12.05
CA LEU A 134 4.33 -13.11 12.91
C LEU A 134 2.80 -13.08 12.76
N ARG A 135 2.09 -13.20 13.88
CA ARG A 135 0.64 -13.07 13.93
C ARG A 135 0.25 -11.85 14.75
N LEU A 136 -0.36 -10.88 14.08
CA LEU A 136 -0.85 -9.66 14.70
C LEU A 136 -2.09 -9.97 15.56
N VAL A 137 -2.17 -9.36 16.75
CA VAL A 137 -3.28 -9.58 17.69
C VAL A 137 -3.96 -8.29 18.11
N GLY A 138 -5.30 -8.33 18.22
CA GLY A 138 -6.10 -7.19 18.65
C GLY A 138 -5.92 -5.98 17.73
N ASN A 139 -5.46 -4.86 18.31
CA ASN A 139 -5.31 -3.57 17.62
C ASN A 139 -3.86 -3.34 17.12
N GLU A 140 -3.12 -4.41 16.85
CA GLU A 140 -1.78 -4.31 16.29
C GLU A 140 -1.82 -4.06 14.79
N ILE A 141 -1.07 -3.05 14.34
CA ILE A 141 -0.88 -2.72 12.93
C ILE A 141 0.59 -2.81 12.57
N TRP A 142 0.88 -3.48 11.46
CA TRP A 142 2.21 -3.53 10.88
C TRP A 142 2.49 -2.29 10.01
N LEU A 143 3.67 -1.70 10.19
CA LEU A 143 4.19 -0.59 9.39
C LEU A 143 5.45 -1.03 8.64
N HIS A 144 5.45 -0.88 7.31
CA HIS A 144 6.64 -1.11 6.50
C HIS A 144 7.72 -0.04 6.70
N SER A 145 7.31 1.18 7.03
CA SER A 145 8.14 2.38 7.14
C SER A 145 8.46 2.75 8.60
N GLY A 146 8.36 1.81 9.55
CA GLY A 146 8.47 2.17 10.97
C GLY A 146 9.82 2.78 11.36
N ALA A 147 10.92 2.40 10.69
CA ALA A 147 12.23 3.02 10.92
C ALA A 147 12.23 4.53 10.64
N SER A 148 11.43 4.99 9.67
CA SER A 148 11.31 6.40 9.30
C SER A 148 10.30 7.17 10.17
N LEU A 149 9.59 6.48 11.06
CA LEU A 149 8.54 7.01 11.93
C LEU A 149 8.88 6.91 13.44
N GLU A 150 9.99 6.25 13.80
CA GLU A 150 10.39 5.95 15.18
C GLU A 150 10.45 7.20 16.08
N ASP A 151 10.92 8.33 15.56
CA ASP A 151 11.06 9.58 16.32
C ASP A 151 9.71 10.28 16.61
N GLN A 152 8.66 9.92 15.87
CA GLN A 152 7.36 10.62 15.89
C GLN A 152 6.25 9.75 16.49
N VAL A 153 6.39 8.42 16.42
CA VAL A 153 5.37 7.46 16.82
C VAL A 153 6.01 6.35 17.63
N LYS A 154 5.35 5.96 18.72
CA LYS A 154 5.79 4.81 19.53
C LYS A 154 5.59 3.51 18.74
N ILE A 155 6.69 2.95 18.23
CA ILE A 155 6.70 1.71 17.43
C ILE A 155 7.48 0.63 18.18
N SER A 156 6.95 -0.60 18.16
CA SER A 156 7.67 -1.77 18.67
C SER A 156 8.38 -2.48 17.52
N PHE A 157 9.70 -2.65 17.63
CA PHE A 157 10.52 -3.24 16.57
C PHE A 157 10.77 -4.73 16.80
N TYR A 158 10.61 -5.52 15.74
CA TYR A 158 11.03 -6.91 15.66
C TYR A 158 12.31 -7.03 14.82
N GLU A 159 13.24 -7.85 15.29
CA GLU A 159 14.46 -8.24 14.58
C GLU A 159 14.23 -9.45 13.68
#